data_AF-A0A962HYE4-F1
#
_entry.id   AF-A0A962HYE4-F1
#
_cell.length_a   1.000
_cell.length_b   1.000
_cell.length_c   1.000
_cell.angle_alpha   90.00
_cell.angle_beta   90.00
_cell.angle_gamma   90.00
#
_symmetry.space_group_name_H-M   'P 1'
#
loop_
_entity.id
_entity.type
_entity.pdbx_description
1 polymer ?
#
loop_
_entity_poly.entity_id
_entity_poly.type
_entity_poly.pdbx_seq_one_letter_code
_entity_poly.pdbx_strand_id
1 'polypeptide(L)'
;MRVSVVALAALTALLTACTPPALVKLQEPLNEADKAEAVVLFLEQTEVAVDDVDVQQAGGGLIGVLIEGAIESTKTRNRQEALAPLRDVLLDYDYEAQLIAALRNSLPTAMVRADAGFEIVRNEQELHDYLGKVVPANVLVVNTRYAFEQEFDVAYVFAAVQLTRYEKVPAPKSRSRRKRKATEEDKPLVLHAGAYSAQFVLSDPFARRKMGAFEGHALAWSADQAAPVREAFTAALGEIADLIRRDGNGEIPPPAPGHLRAYLANPYMAPMTVRTEAVEQTSERSLLKFGQHLASVDNRQIRR
;
A
#
# COMPACT_ATOMS: atom_id res chain seq x y z
N MET A 1 5.92 -26.94 -47.34
CA MET A 1 5.32 -25.80 -46.61
C MET A 1 6.43 -25.06 -45.87
N ARG A 2 6.88 -23.91 -46.38
CA ARG A 2 7.86 -23.04 -45.72
C ARG A 2 7.08 -21.95 -44.98
N VAL A 3 6.56 -22.28 -43.81
CA VAL A 3 5.89 -21.29 -42.96
C VAL A 3 6.98 -20.44 -42.30
N SER A 4 6.84 -19.14 -42.50
CA SER A 4 7.79 -18.05 -42.25
C SER A 4 8.37 -18.02 -40.82
N VAL A 5 9.65 -18.33 -40.67
CA VAL A 5 10.47 -18.04 -39.47
C VAL A 5 10.47 -16.52 -39.16
N VAL A 6 10.30 -15.67 -40.18
CA VAL A 6 10.21 -14.21 -40.04
C VAL A 6 8.93 -13.77 -39.28
N ALA A 7 7.84 -14.52 -39.40
CA ALA A 7 6.59 -14.19 -38.69
C ALA A 7 6.68 -14.48 -37.18
N LEU A 8 7.49 -15.46 -36.78
CA LEU A 8 7.68 -15.81 -35.37
C LEU A 8 8.59 -14.79 -34.64
N ALA A 9 9.60 -14.24 -35.32
CA ALA A 9 10.48 -13.22 -34.76
C ALA A 9 9.80 -11.83 -34.60
N ALA A 10 8.87 -11.49 -35.49
CA ALA A 10 8.07 -10.27 -35.38
C ALA A 10 7.06 -10.34 -34.22
N LEU A 11 6.53 -11.54 -33.92
CA LEU A 11 5.53 -11.74 -32.86
C LEU A 11 6.14 -11.69 -31.45
N THR A 12 7.39 -12.15 -31.26
CA THR A 12 8.11 -12.04 -29.98
C THR A 12 8.54 -10.60 -29.66
N ALA A 13 8.78 -9.76 -30.68
CA ALA A 13 9.13 -8.35 -30.47
C ALA A 13 7.93 -7.47 -30.02
N LEU A 14 6.70 -7.89 -30.30
CA LEU A 14 5.48 -7.16 -29.92
C LEU A 14 5.01 -7.43 -28.49
N LEU A 15 5.51 -8.49 -27.84
CA LEU A 15 5.09 -8.90 -26.49
C LEU A 15 5.89 -8.24 -25.36
N THR A 16 6.96 -7.49 -25.65
CA THR A 16 7.84 -6.90 -24.62
C THR A 16 7.58 -5.42 -24.32
N ALA A 17 6.54 -4.82 -24.91
CA ALA A 17 6.30 -3.37 -24.82
C ALA A 17 5.31 -2.93 -23.72
N CYS A 18 5.07 -3.75 -22.69
CA CYS A 18 4.34 -3.29 -21.51
C CYS A 18 5.34 -2.60 -20.56
N THR A 19 5.72 -1.36 -20.86
CA THR A 19 6.52 -0.54 -19.94
C THR A 19 5.66 -0.21 -18.72
N PRO A 20 6.08 -0.62 -17.52
CA PRO A 20 5.28 -0.36 -16.35
C PRO A 20 5.40 1.12 -15.94
N PRO A 21 4.36 1.73 -15.33
CA PRO A 21 4.26 3.17 -15.06
C PRO A 21 5.44 3.68 -14.22
N ALA A 22 6.32 4.53 -14.76
CA ALA A 22 7.53 4.97 -14.06
C ALA A 22 7.24 5.60 -12.67
N LEU A 23 8.05 5.24 -11.65
CA LEU A 23 8.11 6.01 -10.40
C LEU A 23 8.63 7.41 -10.78
N VAL A 24 7.89 8.44 -10.38
CA VAL A 24 8.25 9.84 -10.64
C VAL A 24 8.72 10.44 -9.32
N LYS A 25 10.04 10.49 -9.14
CA LYS A 25 10.64 11.18 -8.01
C LYS A 25 10.52 12.69 -8.18
N LEU A 26 10.34 13.39 -7.06
CA LEU A 26 10.55 14.83 -7.00
C LEU A 26 12.03 15.10 -7.22
N GLN A 27 12.36 15.77 -8.32
CA GLN A 27 13.74 16.12 -8.63
C GLN A 27 14.25 17.25 -7.73
N GLU A 28 13.36 18.15 -7.34
CA GLU A 28 13.63 19.31 -6.49
C GLU A 28 12.39 19.60 -5.61
N PRO A 29 12.54 20.32 -4.48
CA PRO A 29 11.39 20.83 -3.74
C PRO A 29 10.46 21.62 -4.65
N LEU A 30 9.17 21.33 -4.60
CA LEU A 30 8.20 22.04 -5.42
C LEU A 30 8.11 23.50 -4.97
N ASN A 31 7.93 24.40 -5.94
CA ASN A 31 7.49 25.76 -5.64
C ASN A 31 6.09 25.72 -5.00
N GLU A 32 5.70 26.77 -4.29
CA GLU A 32 4.39 26.81 -3.61
C GLU A 32 3.20 26.62 -4.57
N ALA A 33 3.32 27.03 -5.83
CA ALA A 33 2.27 26.89 -6.85
C ALA A 33 2.10 25.45 -7.36
N ASP A 34 3.11 24.60 -7.18
CA ASP A 34 3.14 23.21 -7.64
C ASP A 34 2.80 22.21 -6.53
N LYS A 35 2.75 22.68 -5.28
CA LYS A 35 2.31 21.88 -4.13
C LYS A 35 0.83 21.56 -4.21
N ALA A 36 0.45 20.44 -3.60
CA ALA A 36 -0.92 20.00 -3.49
C ALA A 36 -1.77 21.01 -2.71
N GLU A 37 -2.88 21.43 -3.32
CA GLU A 37 -3.93 22.25 -2.70
C GLU A 37 -4.99 21.37 -2.02
N ALA A 38 -5.09 20.12 -2.46
CA ALA A 38 -5.97 19.12 -1.90
C ALA A 38 -5.25 17.77 -1.73
N VAL A 39 -5.54 17.09 -0.63
CA VAL A 39 -5.17 15.70 -0.36
C VAL A 39 -6.44 14.86 -0.40
N VAL A 40 -6.47 13.87 -1.28
CA VAL A 40 -7.60 12.96 -1.42
C VAL A 40 -7.18 11.57 -0.97
N LEU A 41 -7.84 11.07 0.08
CA LEU A 41 -7.67 9.72 0.59
C LEU A 41 -8.66 8.81 -0.14
N PHE A 42 -8.12 7.96 -1.00
CA PHE A 42 -8.91 7.01 -1.78
C PHE A 42 -8.96 5.67 -1.02
N LEU A 43 -10.09 5.38 -0.40
CA LEU A 43 -10.29 4.25 0.52
C LEU A 43 -11.43 3.36 0.02
N GLU A 44 -11.17 2.51 -0.98
CA GLU A 44 -12.19 1.57 -1.50
C GLU A 44 -12.63 0.53 -0.46
N GLN A 45 -11.71 0.18 0.44
CA GLN A 45 -11.91 -0.87 1.42
C GLN A 45 -12.60 -0.32 2.68
N THR A 46 -13.65 -1.02 3.14
CA THR A 46 -14.37 -0.70 4.39
C THR A 46 -14.05 -1.67 5.52
N GLU A 47 -13.44 -2.82 5.22
CA GLU A 47 -13.18 -3.91 6.16
C GLU A 47 -11.81 -4.52 5.93
N VAL A 48 -11.16 -5.06 6.96
CA VAL A 48 -9.85 -5.70 6.80
C VAL A 48 -9.90 -6.91 5.85
N ALA A 49 -8.91 -7.01 4.94
CA ALA A 49 -8.78 -8.11 4.00
C ALA A 49 -7.71 -9.13 4.43
N VAL A 50 -7.70 -10.29 3.79
CA VAL A 50 -6.62 -11.29 3.88
C VAL A 50 -6.09 -11.50 2.49
N ASP A 51 -4.79 -11.35 2.32
CA ASP A 51 -4.14 -11.55 1.04
C ASP A 51 -3.53 -12.93 0.95
N ASP A 52 -3.64 -13.50 -0.24
CA ASP A 52 -2.98 -14.74 -0.60
C ASP A 52 -1.51 -14.45 -0.94
N VAL A 53 -0.56 -15.24 -0.43
CA VAL A 53 0.89 -15.04 -0.66
C VAL A 53 1.22 -15.25 -2.15
N ASP A 54 0.42 -16.05 -2.88
CA ASP A 54 0.70 -16.41 -4.27
C ASP A 54 0.26 -15.35 -5.30
N VAL A 55 -0.50 -14.32 -4.90
CA VAL A 55 -0.87 -13.25 -5.85
C VAL A 55 0.34 -12.39 -6.23
N GLN A 56 1.46 -12.52 -5.52
CA GLN A 56 2.70 -11.78 -5.80
C GLN A 56 3.43 -12.21 -7.09
N GLN A 57 3.09 -13.35 -7.72
CA GLN A 57 3.81 -13.85 -8.92
C GLN A 57 3.01 -13.87 -10.23
N ALA A 58 1.69 -13.73 -10.21
CA ALA A 58 0.88 -13.79 -11.42
C ALA A 58 0.73 -12.42 -12.10
N GLY A 59 1.82 -11.90 -12.66
CA GLY A 59 1.78 -10.76 -13.57
C GLY A 59 1.03 -11.12 -14.87
N GLY A 60 -0.31 -11.02 -14.88
CA GLY A 60 -1.06 -11.37 -16.08
C GLY A 60 -2.58 -11.27 -15.99
N GLY A 61 -3.13 -10.06 -15.85
CA GLY A 61 -4.51 -9.71 -16.26
C GLY A 61 -5.66 -10.39 -15.51
N LEU A 62 -6.77 -9.64 -15.37
CA LEU A 62 -8.05 -10.01 -14.75
C LEU A 62 -8.71 -11.35 -15.19
N ILE A 63 -8.08 -12.14 -16.08
CA ILE A 63 -8.68 -13.31 -16.73
C ILE A 63 -8.01 -14.64 -16.28
N GLY A 64 -6.80 -14.62 -15.70
CA GLY A 64 -6.17 -15.82 -15.14
C GLY A 64 -6.76 -16.31 -13.80
N VAL A 65 -7.47 -15.43 -13.08
CA VAL A 65 -8.01 -15.64 -11.72
C VAL A 65 -9.15 -16.68 -11.63
N LEU A 66 -9.70 -17.12 -12.78
CA LEU A 66 -10.95 -17.90 -12.77
C LEU A 66 -10.77 -19.42 -12.70
N ILE A 67 -9.56 -19.98 -12.89
CA ILE A 67 -9.38 -21.45 -12.94
C ILE A 67 -8.67 -22.01 -11.69
N GLU A 68 -7.85 -21.24 -10.97
CA GLU A 68 -7.34 -21.63 -9.63
C GLU A 68 -8.34 -21.36 -8.49
N GLY A 69 -9.36 -20.54 -8.74
CA GLY A 69 -10.32 -20.08 -7.73
C GLY A 69 -11.18 -21.16 -7.05
N ALA A 70 -11.30 -22.39 -7.57
CA ALA A 70 -12.19 -23.38 -6.97
C ALA A 70 -11.64 -24.02 -5.66
N ILE A 71 -10.37 -24.41 -5.63
CA ILE A 71 -9.75 -25.01 -4.43
C ILE A 71 -9.27 -23.92 -3.47
N GLU A 72 -8.81 -22.79 -4.00
CA GLU A 72 -8.42 -21.62 -3.22
C GLU A 72 -9.63 -20.96 -2.54
N SER A 73 -10.82 -21.00 -3.16
CA SER A 73 -12.04 -20.44 -2.55
C SER A 73 -12.39 -21.07 -1.21
N THR A 74 -12.15 -22.36 -0.98
CA THR A 74 -12.53 -23.00 0.28
C THR A 74 -11.58 -22.60 1.41
N LYS A 75 -10.26 -22.57 1.14
CA LYS A 75 -9.28 -22.10 2.13
C LYS A 75 -9.46 -20.63 2.45
N THR A 76 -9.62 -19.79 1.43
CA THR A 76 -9.86 -18.35 1.59
C THR A 76 -11.17 -18.13 2.33
N ARG A 77 -12.25 -18.85 2.00
CA ARG A 77 -13.51 -18.79 2.74
C ARG A 77 -13.34 -19.17 4.21
N ASN A 78 -12.69 -20.30 4.51
CA ASN A 78 -12.47 -20.72 5.89
C ASN A 78 -11.65 -19.68 6.68
N ARG A 79 -10.64 -19.05 6.04
CA ARG A 79 -9.88 -17.95 6.66
C ARG A 79 -10.73 -16.71 6.88
N GLN A 80 -11.56 -16.34 5.93
CA GLN A 80 -12.48 -15.20 6.06
C GLN A 80 -13.52 -15.45 7.17
N GLU A 81 -14.03 -16.68 7.28
CA GLU A 81 -14.92 -17.08 8.38
C GLU A 81 -14.19 -17.06 9.74
N ALA A 82 -12.94 -17.53 9.79
CA ALA A 82 -12.11 -17.47 11.00
C ALA A 82 -11.77 -16.04 11.44
N LEU A 83 -11.76 -15.08 10.49
CA LEU A 83 -11.59 -13.66 10.80
C LEU A 83 -12.83 -12.99 11.35
N ALA A 84 -14.03 -13.58 11.22
CA ALA A 84 -15.27 -12.90 11.61
C ALA A 84 -15.21 -12.31 13.04
N PRO A 85 -14.73 -13.03 14.08
CA PRO A 85 -14.63 -12.46 15.42
C PRO A 85 -13.67 -11.27 15.51
N LEU A 86 -12.59 -11.28 14.72
CA LEU A 86 -11.63 -10.18 14.68
C LEU A 86 -12.20 -8.99 13.90
N ARG A 87 -12.89 -9.23 12.78
CA ARG A 87 -13.56 -8.21 11.99
C ARG A 87 -14.61 -7.48 12.80
N ASP A 88 -15.46 -8.21 13.51
CA ASP A 88 -16.53 -7.64 14.34
C ASP A 88 -15.95 -6.67 15.38
N VAL A 89 -14.83 -7.05 16.01
CA VAL A 89 -14.14 -6.21 16.99
C VAL A 89 -13.40 -5.04 16.32
N LEU A 90 -12.96 -5.18 15.07
CA LEU A 90 -12.32 -4.08 14.32
C LEU A 90 -13.32 -3.10 13.71
N LEU A 91 -14.63 -3.36 13.74
CA LEU A 91 -15.64 -2.40 13.25
C LEU A 91 -15.58 -1.06 13.99
N ASP A 92 -15.20 -1.08 15.28
CA ASP A 92 -15.03 0.12 16.10
C ASP A 92 -13.67 0.81 15.90
N TYR A 93 -12.75 0.22 15.12
CA TYR A 93 -11.47 0.83 14.81
C TYR A 93 -11.63 1.83 13.67
N ASP A 94 -11.62 3.12 14.01
CA ASP A 94 -11.71 4.22 13.05
C ASP A 94 -10.40 4.41 12.27
N TYR A 95 -10.15 3.52 11.32
CA TYR A 95 -8.97 3.53 10.46
C TYR A 95 -8.81 4.87 9.73
N GLU A 96 -9.93 5.48 9.31
CA GLU A 96 -9.94 6.77 8.62
C GLU A 96 -9.41 7.91 9.48
N ALA A 97 -9.93 8.04 10.71
CA ALA A 97 -9.44 9.05 11.63
C ALA A 97 -7.97 8.85 11.95
N GLN A 98 -7.52 7.60 12.11
CA GLN A 98 -6.10 7.29 12.37
C GLN A 98 -5.21 7.63 11.16
N LEU A 99 -5.63 7.30 9.94
CA LEU A 99 -4.90 7.63 8.72
C LEU A 99 -4.82 9.15 8.52
N ILE A 100 -5.93 9.88 8.70
CA ILE A 100 -5.94 11.34 8.60
C ILE A 100 -5.02 11.95 9.65
N ALA A 101 -5.07 11.48 10.89
CA ALA A 101 -4.21 11.97 11.96
C ALA A 101 -2.73 11.73 11.65
N ALA A 102 -2.38 10.51 11.23
CA ALA A 102 -1.01 10.15 10.85
C ALA A 102 -0.50 11.02 9.70
N LEU A 103 -1.29 11.18 8.63
CA LEU A 103 -0.91 12.00 7.48
C LEU A 103 -0.78 13.47 7.86
N ARG A 104 -1.73 14.05 8.61
CA ARG A 104 -1.65 15.47 9.03
C ARG A 104 -0.41 15.76 9.87
N ASN A 105 -0.01 14.83 10.73
CA ASN A 105 1.17 14.99 11.57
C ASN A 105 2.49 14.85 10.79
N SER A 106 2.45 14.21 9.63
CA SER A 106 3.64 13.86 8.83
C SER A 106 3.54 14.34 7.37
N LEU A 107 2.70 15.33 7.05
CA LEU A 107 2.56 15.78 5.66
C LEU A 107 3.92 16.32 5.15
N PRO A 108 4.37 15.90 3.95
CA PRO A 108 5.55 16.50 3.32
C PRO A 108 5.27 17.95 2.97
N THR A 109 5.84 18.89 3.73
CA THR A 109 5.73 20.34 3.46
C THR A 109 6.33 20.74 2.11
N ALA A 110 7.21 19.91 1.55
CA ALA A 110 7.75 20.08 0.20
C ALA A 110 6.74 19.74 -0.92
N MET A 111 5.71 18.92 -0.64
CA MET A 111 4.71 18.50 -1.63
C MET A 111 3.32 19.05 -1.39
N VAL A 112 2.96 19.36 -0.15
CA VAL A 112 1.60 19.70 0.26
C VAL A 112 1.61 21.06 0.94
N ARG A 113 0.66 21.92 0.57
CA ARG A 113 0.50 23.23 1.21
C ARG A 113 0.02 23.07 2.64
N ALA A 114 0.40 24.02 3.50
CA ALA A 114 -0.02 24.00 4.91
C ALA A 114 -1.54 24.13 5.11
N ASP A 115 -2.25 24.73 4.15
CA ASP A 115 -3.70 24.93 4.13
C ASP A 115 -4.45 23.91 3.26
N ALA A 116 -3.78 22.83 2.83
CA ALA A 116 -4.40 21.84 1.95
C ALA A 116 -5.62 21.16 2.61
N GLY A 117 -6.72 21.10 1.86
CA GLY A 117 -7.92 20.38 2.28
C GLY A 117 -7.73 18.86 2.25
N PHE A 118 -8.41 18.13 3.13
CA PHE A 118 -8.46 16.67 3.11
C PHE A 118 -9.88 16.21 2.74
N GLU A 119 -9.98 15.31 1.77
CA GLU A 119 -11.23 14.65 1.39
C GLU A 119 -11.04 13.13 1.37
N ILE A 120 -12.02 12.39 1.88
CA ILE A 120 -12.08 10.93 1.71
C ILE A 120 -13.05 10.61 0.58
N VAL A 121 -12.61 9.73 -0.32
CA VAL A 121 -13.45 9.18 -1.41
C VAL A 121 -13.35 7.66 -1.42
N ARG A 122 -14.44 6.99 -1.78
CA ARG A 122 -14.57 5.52 -1.71
C ARG A 122 -14.54 4.82 -3.07
N ASN A 123 -14.68 5.59 -4.14
CA ASN A 123 -14.74 5.05 -5.50
C ASN A 123 -14.35 6.10 -6.53
N GLU A 124 -14.14 5.66 -7.77
CA GLU A 124 -13.72 6.54 -8.88
C GLU A 124 -14.75 7.65 -9.18
N GLN A 125 -16.04 7.43 -8.92
CA GLN A 125 -17.09 8.41 -9.19
C GLN A 125 -17.02 9.57 -8.18
N GLU A 126 -16.88 9.26 -6.89
CA GLU A 126 -16.67 10.27 -5.84
C GLU A 126 -15.39 11.07 -6.09
N LEU A 127 -14.29 10.42 -6.48
CA LEU A 127 -13.05 11.09 -6.87
C LEU A 127 -13.30 12.05 -8.05
N HIS A 128 -13.99 11.59 -9.09
CA HIS A 128 -14.32 12.41 -10.25
C HIS A 128 -15.18 13.63 -9.86
N ASP A 129 -16.18 13.43 -9.02
CA ASP A 129 -17.08 14.50 -8.58
C ASP A 129 -16.36 15.51 -7.67
N TYR A 130 -15.41 15.06 -6.86
CA TYR A 130 -14.52 15.94 -6.10
C TYR A 130 -13.60 16.75 -7.03
N LEU A 131 -12.94 16.10 -7.99
CA LEU A 131 -12.11 16.78 -8.98
C LEU A 131 -12.92 17.83 -9.76
N GLY A 132 -14.21 17.57 -10.03
CA GLY A 132 -15.12 18.55 -10.62
C GLY A 132 -15.29 19.87 -9.85
N LYS A 133 -14.98 19.88 -8.55
CA LYS A 133 -15.10 21.05 -7.66
C LYS A 133 -13.78 21.80 -7.50
N VAL A 134 -12.66 21.08 -7.53
CA VAL A 134 -11.34 21.66 -7.18
C VAL A 134 -10.47 21.99 -8.38
N VAL A 135 -10.74 21.43 -9.57
CA VAL A 135 -9.92 21.68 -10.76
C VAL A 135 -10.20 23.09 -11.33
N PRO A 136 -9.16 23.86 -11.73
CA PRO A 136 -7.75 23.48 -11.79
C PRO A 136 -7.05 23.48 -10.44
N ALA A 137 -6.30 22.41 -10.14
CA ALA A 137 -5.55 22.27 -8.89
C ALA A 137 -4.48 21.16 -8.99
N ASN A 138 -3.49 21.23 -8.10
CA ASN A 138 -2.63 20.09 -7.79
C ASN A 138 -3.27 19.24 -6.68
N VAL A 139 -3.46 17.95 -6.95
CA VAL A 139 -4.10 17.03 -6.01
C VAL A 139 -3.15 15.89 -5.68
N LEU A 140 -2.94 15.67 -4.38
CA LEU A 140 -2.25 14.50 -3.86
C LEU A 140 -3.27 13.40 -3.59
N VAL A 141 -3.29 12.36 -4.41
CA VAL A 141 -4.13 11.18 -4.18
C VAL A 141 -3.34 10.14 -3.41
N VAL A 142 -3.87 9.69 -2.29
CA VAL A 142 -3.31 8.63 -1.45
C VAL A 142 -4.31 7.47 -1.45
N ASN A 143 -4.01 6.43 -2.22
CA ASN A 143 -4.79 5.19 -2.23
C ASN A 143 -4.20 4.22 -1.21
N THR A 144 -4.95 3.86 -0.16
CA THR A 144 -4.45 2.96 0.88
C THR A 144 -5.25 1.69 0.99
N ARG A 145 -4.57 0.63 1.42
CA ARG A 145 -5.12 -0.69 1.71
C ARG A 145 -4.48 -1.23 2.97
N TYR A 146 -5.25 -1.95 3.77
CA TYR A 146 -4.75 -2.63 4.97
C TYR A 146 -5.27 -4.07 4.99
N ALA A 147 -4.39 -5.02 5.32
CA ALA A 147 -4.72 -6.44 5.26
C ALA A 147 -3.81 -7.26 6.17
N PHE A 148 -4.17 -8.53 6.31
CA PHE A 148 -3.31 -9.56 6.89
C PHE A 148 -2.72 -10.45 5.81
N GLU A 149 -1.53 -10.98 6.06
CA GLU A 149 -1.06 -12.17 5.33
C GLU A 149 -1.91 -13.40 5.66
N GLN A 150 -1.85 -14.43 4.81
CA GLN A 150 -2.65 -15.66 4.93
C GLN A 150 -2.69 -16.32 6.32
N GLU A 151 -1.59 -16.23 7.06
CA GLU A 151 -1.43 -16.89 8.37
C GLU A 151 -1.76 -15.96 9.54
N PHE A 152 -2.16 -14.72 9.24
CA PHE A 152 -2.45 -13.62 10.15
C PHE A 152 -1.25 -13.12 10.95
N ASP A 153 -0.08 -13.74 10.80
CA ASP A 153 1.13 -13.38 11.52
C ASP A 153 1.69 -12.00 11.16
N VAL A 154 1.27 -11.43 10.03
CA VAL A 154 1.67 -10.11 9.60
C VAL A 154 0.44 -9.29 9.27
N ALA A 155 0.29 -8.16 9.93
CA ALA A 155 -0.57 -7.07 9.51
C ALA A 155 0.24 -6.09 8.67
N TYR A 156 -0.33 -5.57 7.60
CA TYR A 156 0.35 -4.55 6.80
C TYR A 156 -0.59 -3.49 6.27
N VAL A 157 -0.01 -2.33 6.00
CA VAL A 157 -0.64 -1.21 5.32
C VAL A 157 0.18 -0.90 4.08
N PHE A 158 -0.51 -0.72 2.96
CA PHE A 158 0.05 -0.27 1.70
C PHE A 158 -0.56 1.07 1.31
N ALA A 159 0.25 1.97 0.76
CA ALA A 159 -0.20 3.24 0.23
C ALA A 159 0.46 3.55 -1.11
N ALA A 160 -0.34 3.78 -2.14
CA ALA A 160 0.09 4.37 -3.40
C ALA A 160 -0.23 5.87 -3.39
N VAL A 161 0.77 6.69 -3.65
CA VAL A 161 0.67 8.15 -3.61
C VAL A 161 0.98 8.72 -4.98
N GLN A 162 0.14 9.64 -5.44
CA GLN A 162 0.34 10.34 -6.70
C GLN A 162 0.00 11.82 -6.56
N LEU A 163 0.98 12.69 -6.78
CA LEU A 163 0.75 14.13 -6.92
C LEU A 163 0.56 14.46 -8.40
N THR A 164 -0.59 15.03 -8.71
CA THR A 164 -0.99 15.28 -10.09
C THR A 164 -1.52 16.69 -10.26
N ARG A 165 -1.04 17.40 -11.29
CA ARG A 165 -1.62 18.66 -11.74
C ARG A 165 -2.79 18.38 -12.69
N TYR A 166 -3.96 18.85 -12.32
CA TYR A 166 -5.17 18.76 -13.13
C TYR A 166 -5.52 20.14 -13.69
N GLU A 167 -5.43 20.28 -15.01
CA GLU A 167 -5.93 21.47 -15.73
C GLU A 167 -7.43 21.36 -16.06
N LYS A 168 -7.91 20.11 -16.20
CA LYS A 168 -9.30 19.77 -16.52
C LYS A 168 -9.70 18.49 -15.79
N VAL A 169 -11.00 18.34 -15.55
CA VAL A 169 -11.56 17.14 -14.95
C VAL A 169 -11.38 15.97 -15.92
N PRO A 170 -10.75 14.86 -15.51
CA PRO A 170 -10.60 13.69 -16.37
C PRO A 170 -11.96 13.12 -16.77
N ALA A 171 -12.13 12.71 -18.02
CA ALA A 171 -13.35 12.03 -18.43
C ALA A 171 -13.51 10.68 -17.70
N PRO A 172 -14.72 10.30 -17.27
CA PRO A 172 -14.95 9.04 -16.57
C PRO A 172 -14.63 7.84 -17.47
N LYS A 173 -13.90 6.85 -16.93
CA LYS A 173 -13.40 5.67 -17.68
C LYS A 173 -14.52 4.88 -18.37
N SER A 174 -15.71 4.80 -17.74
CA SER A 174 -16.86 4.00 -18.17
C SER A 174 -17.47 4.43 -19.53
N ARG A 175 -17.22 5.66 -19.99
CA ARG A 175 -17.77 6.19 -21.25
C ARG A 175 -16.83 6.07 -22.46
N SER A 176 -15.63 5.53 -22.30
CA SER A 176 -14.60 5.51 -23.35
C SER A 176 -14.77 4.45 -24.46
N ARG A 177 -15.89 3.71 -24.52
CA ARG A 177 -16.14 2.71 -25.58
C ARG A 177 -16.05 3.29 -27.00
N ARG A 178 -16.27 4.59 -27.17
CA ARG A 178 -15.82 5.29 -28.39
C ARG A 178 -14.37 5.72 -28.19
N LYS A 179 -13.45 5.04 -28.90
CA LYS A 179 -12.03 5.39 -29.06
C LYS A 179 -11.85 6.82 -29.62
N ARG A 180 -12.23 7.84 -28.86
CA ARG A 180 -11.73 9.18 -29.09
C ARG A 180 -10.29 9.12 -28.61
N LYS A 181 -9.32 9.31 -29.52
CA LYS A 181 -7.93 9.52 -29.12
C LYS A 181 -7.95 10.74 -28.21
N ALA A 182 -7.82 10.54 -26.90
CA ALA A 182 -7.55 11.65 -26.00
C ALA A 182 -6.27 12.31 -26.52
N THR A 183 -6.35 13.60 -26.81
CA THR A 183 -5.17 14.38 -27.20
C THR A 183 -4.21 14.32 -26.02
N GLU A 184 -2.90 14.23 -26.29
CA GLU A 184 -1.88 14.14 -25.24
C GLU A 184 -1.97 15.31 -24.24
N GLU A 185 -2.44 16.46 -24.70
CA GLU A 185 -2.72 17.68 -23.93
C GLU A 185 -3.80 17.52 -22.84
N ASP A 186 -4.69 16.53 -22.92
CA ASP A 186 -5.75 16.34 -21.93
C ASP A 186 -5.33 15.38 -20.79
N LYS A 187 -4.10 14.84 -20.83
CA LYS A 187 -3.61 13.98 -19.76
C LYS A 187 -3.12 14.85 -18.60
N PRO A 188 -3.53 14.54 -17.36
CA PRO A 188 -3.04 15.28 -16.21
C PRO A 188 -1.54 15.02 -16.02
N LEU A 189 -0.80 16.04 -15.58
CA LEU A 189 0.65 15.97 -15.42
C LEU A 189 0.98 15.36 -14.05
N VAL A 190 1.62 14.19 -14.05
CA VAL A 190 2.08 13.55 -12.81
C VAL A 190 3.39 14.20 -12.37
N LEU A 191 3.36 14.86 -11.22
CA LEU A 191 4.51 15.53 -10.61
C LEU A 191 5.29 14.58 -9.69
N HIS A 192 4.59 13.66 -9.04
CA HIS A 192 5.19 12.65 -8.17
C HIS A 192 4.36 11.37 -8.16
N ALA A 193 5.02 10.22 -8.06
CA ALA A 193 4.36 8.93 -7.83
C ALA A 193 5.25 8.00 -6.99
N GLY A 194 4.68 7.45 -5.92
CA GLY A 194 5.35 6.56 -4.98
C GLY A 194 4.42 5.46 -4.46
N ALA A 195 4.99 4.37 -3.96
CA ALA A 195 4.25 3.26 -3.35
C ALA A 195 5.01 2.77 -2.12
N TYR A 196 4.32 2.67 -0.99
CA TYR A 196 4.89 2.42 0.33
C TYR A 196 4.16 1.27 1.01
N SER A 197 4.89 0.51 1.84
CA SER A 197 4.31 -0.56 2.65
C SER A 197 4.97 -0.60 4.01
N ALA A 198 4.18 -0.76 5.06
CA ALA A 198 4.64 -1.02 6.42
C ALA A 198 4.04 -2.35 6.89
N GLN A 199 4.88 -3.22 7.47
CA GLN A 199 4.52 -4.58 7.89
C GLN A 199 4.83 -4.77 9.37
N PHE A 200 3.90 -5.36 10.11
CA PHE A 200 4.00 -5.59 11.54
C PHE A 200 3.74 -7.05 11.84
N VAL A 201 4.73 -7.68 12.45
CA VAL A 201 4.66 -9.08 12.89
C VAL A 201 3.87 -9.16 14.19
N LEU A 202 2.77 -9.91 14.18
CA LEU A 202 1.81 -10.04 15.28
C LEU A 202 2.02 -11.29 16.14
N SER A 203 2.82 -12.24 15.66
CA SER A 203 3.10 -13.50 16.34
C SER A 203 4.59 -13.82 16.28
N ASP A 204 5.08 -14.64 17.22
CA ASP A 204 6.48 -15.04 17.23
C ASP A 204 6.81 -15.83 15.94
N PRO A 205 7.70 -15.32 15.06
CA PRO A 205 8.03 -15.98 13.79
C PRO A 205 8.74 -17.33 14.00
N PHE A 206 9.22 -17.62 15.21
CA PHE A 206 9.90 -18.86 15.56
C PHE A 206 9.00 -19.87 16.30
N ALA A 207 7.76 -19.50 16.63
CA ALA A 207 6.83 -20.43 17.26
C ALA A 207 6.48 -21.58 16.30
N ARG A 208 6.57 -22.83 16.78
CA ARG A 208 6.15 -24.00 15.98
C ARG A 208 4.65 -23.91 15.67
N ARG A 209 4.32 -23.59 14.42
CA ARG A 209 2.93 -23.48 13.96
C ARG A 209 2.26 -24.86 13.94
N LYS A 210 1.13 -24.96 14.64
CA LYS A 210 0.20 -26.09 14.46
C LYS A 210 -0.72 -25.77 13.27
N MET A 211 -1.14 -26.78 12.53
CA MET A 211 -2.18 -26.64 11.51
C MET A 211 -3.43 -26.01 12.16
N GLY A 212 -3.96 -24.93 11.57
CA GLY A 212 -5.07 -24.16 12.16
C GLY A 212 -4.64 -23.03 13.12
N ALA A 213 -3.36 -22.64 13.15
CA ALA A 213 -2.87 -21.55 14.00
C ALA A 213 -3.63 -20.22 13.81
N PHE A 214 -4.07 -19.90 12.58
CA PHE A 214 -4.77 -18.65 12.27
C PHE A 214 -6.10 -18.49 13.03
N GLU A 215 -6.86 -19.58 13.23
CA GLU A 215 -8.10 -19.56 14.02
C GLU A 215 -7.80 -19.24 15.49
N GLY A 216 -6.73 -19.84 16.03
CA GLY A 216 -6.26 -19.57 17.37
C GLY A 216 -5.81 -18.13 17.57
N HIS A 217 -5.12 -17.55 16.58
CA HIS A 217 -4.68 -16.15 16.61
C HIS A 217 -5.87 -15.19 16.54
N ALA A 218 -6.79 -15.39 15.60
CA ALA A 218 -7.98 -14.56 15.47
C ALA A 218 -8.85 -14.59 16.73
N LEU A 219 -9.02 -15.77 17.34
CA LEU A 219 -9.74 -15.90 18.61
C LEU A 219 -9.00 -15.23 19.78
N ALA A 220 -7.67 -15.41 19.87
CA ALA A 220 -6.87 -14.81 20.93
C ALA A 220 -6.87 -13.27 20.86
N TRP A 221 -6.74 -12.69 19.67
CA TRP A 221 -6.75 -11.24 19.50
C TRP A 221 -8.13 -10.64 19.67
N SER A 222 -9.20 -11.29 19.18
CA SER A 222 -10.56 -10.81 19.41
C SER A 222 -10.94 -10.81 20.91
N ALA A 223 -10.40 -11.74 21.70
CA ALA A 223 -10.60 -11.75 23.15
C ALA A 223 -10.04 -10.50 23.86
N ASP A 224 -9.00 -9.88 23.31
CA ASP A 224 -8.39 -8.64 23.81
C ASP A 224 -8.81 -7.40 22.99
N GLN A 225 -10.04 -7.41 22.47
CA GLN A 225 -10.59 -6.30 21.67
C GLN A 225 -9.70 -5.89 20.49
N ALA A 226 -9.00 -6.87 19.89
CA ALA A 226 -8.05 -6.67 18.81
C ALA A 226 -6.92 -5.66 19.13
N ALA A 227 -6.61 -5.43 20.41
CA ALA A 227 -5.60 -4.46 20.83
C ALA A 227 -4.26 -4.58 20.07
N PRO A 228 -3.60 -5.76 19.97
CA PRO A 228 -2.33 -5.87 19.24
C PRO A 228 -2.46 -5.52 17.75
N VAL A 229 -3.60 -5.86 17.14
CA VAL A 229 -3.88 -5.54 15.73
C VAL A 229 -4.10 -4.05 15.52
N ARG A 230 -4.88 -3.40 16.40
CA ARG A 230 -5.13 -1.96 16.35
C ARG A 230 -3.83 -1.17 16.55
N GLU A 231 -2.97 -1.61 17.46
CA GLU A 231 -1.64 -1.04 17.67
C GLU A 231 -0.78 -1.19 16.41
N ALA A 232 -0.71 -2.38 15.84
CA ALA A 232 0.04 -2.64 14.61
C ALA A 232 -0.44 -1.79 13.42
N PHE A 233 -1.75 -1.68 13.18
CA PHE A 233 -2.26 -0.82 12.11
C PHE A 233 -1.98 0.66 12.39
N THR A 234 -2.13 1.12 13.64
CA THR A 234 -1.82 2.51 14.00
C THR A 234 -0.35 2.84 13.78
N ALA A 235 0.55 1.93 14.18
CA ALA A 235 1.98 2.06 13.94
C ALA A 235 2.31 2.05 12.45
N ALA A 236 1.70 1.14 11.68
CA ALA A 236 1.86 1.07 10.23
C ALA A 236 1.41 2.35 9.52
N LEU A 237 0.31 2.96 9.95
CA LEU A 237 -0.16 4.24 9.41
C LEU A 237 0.84 5.37 9.69
N GLY A 238 1.39 5.42 10.90
CA GLY A 238 2.45 6.37 11.26
C GLY A 238 3.70 6.20 10.40
N GLU A 239 4.12 4.96 10.18
CA GLU A 239 5.29 4.63 9.35
C GLU A 239 5.05 4.97 7.88
N ILE A 240 3.89 4.63 7.31
CA ILE A 240 3.52 5.01 5.94
C ILE A 240 3.55 6.53 5.79
N ALA A 241 2.99 7.26 6.75
CA ALA A 241 2.99 8.71 6.71
C ALA A 241 4.42 9.28 6.77
N ASP A 242 5.31 8.71 7.59
CA ASP A 242 6.73 9.10 7.60
C ASP A 242 7.47 8.75 6.31
N LEU A 243 7.21 7.58 5.70
CA LEU A 243 7.79 7.22 4.40
C LEU A 243 7.38 8.20 3.30
N ILE A 244 6.10 8.58 3.25
CA ILE A 244 5.58 9.59 2.33
C ILE A 244 6.26 10.94 2.58
N ARG A 245 6.39 11.35 3.85
CA ARG A 245 7.08 12.58 4.24
C ARG A 245 8.51 12.60 3.73
N ARG A 246 9.25 11.52 3.97
CA ARG A 246 10.65 11.37 3.62
C ARG A 246 10.85 11.38 2.11
N ASP A 247 10.03 10.65 1.34
CA ASP A 247 10.15 10.68 -0.13
C ASP A 247 9.78 12.06 -0.67
N GLY A 248 8.73 12.68 -0.14
CA GLY A 248 8.30 14.03 -0.54
C GLY A 248 9.34 15.11 -0.26
N ASN A 249 10.15 14.92 0.78
CA ASN A 249 11.30 15.79 1.11
C ASN A 249 12.59 15.41 0.38
N GLY A 250 12.59 14.34 -0.45
CA GLY A 250 13.79 13.86 -1.15
C GLY A 250 14.77 13.09 -0.26
N GLU A 251 14.37 12.66 0.94
CA GLU A 251 15.20 11.92 1.89
C GLU A 251 15.36 10.43 1.50
N ILE A 252 14.50 9.91 0.62
CA ILE A 252 14.60 8.56 0.09
C ILE A 252 15.35 8.61 -1.25
N PRO A 253 16.47 7.89 -1.43
CA PRO A 253 17.18 7.88 -2.70
C PRO A 253 16.36 7.19 -3.80
N PRO A 254 16.56 7.53 -5.09
CA PRO A 254 15.95 6.78 -6.17
C PRO A 254 16.43 5.32 -6.16
N PRO A 255 15.54 4.35 -6.48
CA PRO A 255 15.97 2.97 -6.65
C PRO A 255 17.04 2.91 -7.74
N ALA A 256 18.03 2.03 -7.56
CA ALA A 256 19.08 1.86 -8.56
C ALA A 256 18.47 1.53 -9.94
N PRO A 257 19.04 2.07 -11.05
CA PRO A 257 18.57 1.78 -12.39
C PRO A 257 18.44 0.27 -12.63
N GLY A 258 17.26 -0.20 -13.04
CA GLY A 258 16.99 -1.62 -13.31
C GLY A 258 16.02 -2.32 -12.35
N HIS A 259 15.83 -1.80 -11.13
CA HIS A 259 14.85 -2.39 -10.19
C HIS A 259 13.41 -1.91 -10.41
N LEU A 260 13.22 -0.80 -11.14
CA LEU A 260 11.92 -0.17 -11.47
C LEU A 260 10.92 -1.10 -12.16
N ARG A 261 11.36 -2.05 -12.99
CA ARG A 261 10.44 -2.90 -13.76
C ARG A 261 9.62 -3.87 -12.91
N ALA A 262 10.15 -4.32 -11.78
CA ALA A 262 9.41 -5.15 -10.83
C ALA A 262 8.38 -4.33 -10.05
N TYR A 263 8.70 -3.06 -9.75
CA TYR A 263 7.90 -2.16 -8.89
C TYR A 263 6.57 -1.69 -9.48
N LEU A 264 6.42 -1.76 -10.80
CA LEU A 264 5.40 -0.98 -11.49
C LEU A 264 4.41 -1.86 -12.27
N ALA A 265 4.70 -3.16 -12.44
CA ALA A 265 3.86 -4.07 -13.24
C ALA A 265 2.46 -4.30 -12.64
N ASN A 266 2.23 -3.86 -11.39
CA ASN A 266 0.93 -3.86 -10.77
C ASN A 266 0.84 -2.72 -9.74
N PRO A 267 -0.04 -1.71 -9.91
CA PRO A 267 -0.23 -0.64 -8.93
C PRO A 267 -0.75 -1.16 -7.58
N TYR A 268 -1.15 -2.43 -7.52
CA TYR A 268 -1.52 -3.15 -6.30
C TYR A 268 -0.41 -4.08 -5.75
N MET A 269 0.73 -4.31 -6.44
CA MET A 269 1.61 -5.46 -6.10
C MET A 269 3.13 -5.29 -6.26
N ALA A 270 3.70 -4.11 -6.14
CA ALA A 270 5.12 -4.08 -5.79
C ALA A 270 5.50 -2.80 -5.03
N PRO A 271 5.62 -2.86 -3.69
CA PRO A 271 6.05 -1.71 -2.93
C PRO A 271 7.46 -1.31 -3.36
N MET A 272 7.79 -0.02 -3.37
CA MET A 272 9.10 0.33 -2.83
C MET A 272 9.04 -0.13 -1.38
N THR A 273 9.46 -1.36 -1.11
CA THR A 273 9.72 -1.80 0.25
C THR A 273 10.99 -1.05 0.68
N VAL A 274 10.83 0.22 1.06
CA VAL A 274 11.63 0.73 2.16
C VAL A 274 11.08 -0.01 3.36
N ARG A 275 11.51 -1.27 3.54
CA ARG A 275 11.31 -1.98 4.79
C ARG A 275 12.05 -1.14 5.80
N THR A 276 11.33 -0.52 6.73
CA THR A 276 11.93 -0.40 8.05
C THR A 276 12.27 -1.83 8.49
N GLU A 277 13.43 -2.03 9.11
CA GLU A 277 13.66 -3.28 9.81
C GLU A 277 12.45 -3.50 10.70
N ALA A 278 11.77 -4.65 10.55
CA ALA A 278 10.60 -4.96 11.35
C ALA A 278 10.97 -4.67 12.79
N VAL A 279 10.37 -3.61 13.35
CA VAL A 279 10.61 -3.27 14.74
C VAL A 279 9.92 -4.39 15.48
N GLU A 280 10.70 -5.39 15.91
CA GLU A 280 10.24 -6.35 16.91
C GLU A 280 9.89 -5.52 18.14
N GLN A 281 8.65 -5.05 18.21
CA GLN A 281 8.03 -4.67 19.46
C GLN A 281 7.80 -5.97 20.23
N THR A 282 8.88 -6.56 20.74
CA THR A 282 8.79 -7.46 21.88
C THR A 282 8.25 -6.61 23.02
N SER A 283 6.94 -6.59 23.18
CA SER A 283 6.32 -5.95 24.33
C SER A 283 7.02 -6.47 25.58
N GLU A 284 7.55 -5.59 26.44
CA GLU A 284 8.13 -6.05 27.73
C GLU A 284 7.11 -6.85 28.56
N ARG A 285 5.81 -6.76 28.22
CA ARG A 285 4.71 -7.58 28.75
C ARG A 285 4.82 -9.07 28.43
N SER A 286 5.45 -9.49 27.32
CA SER A 286 5.68 -10.91 27.01
C SER A 286 6.95 -11.46 27.66
N LEU A 287 7.94 -10.61 27.94
CA LEU A 287 9.17 -10.99 28.66
C LEU A 287 8.96 -11.18 30.16
N LEU A 288 7.94 -10.56 30.76
CA LEU A 288 7.67 -10.69 32.20
C LEU A 288 6.92 -11.97 32.61
N LYS A 289 6.49 -12.81 31.66
CA LYS A 289 5.83 -14.10 31.97
C LYS A 289 6.74 -15.32 31.93
N PHE A 290 7.97 -15.20 31.45
CA PHE A 290 8.96 -16.27 31.48
C PHE A 290 10.15 -15.84 32.32
N GLY A 291 10.12 -16.20 33.61
CA GLY A 291 11.28 -16.05 34.48
C GLY A 291 12.43 -16.88 33.95
N GLN A 292 13.42 -16.24 33.34
CA GLN A 292 14.78 -16.76 33.21
C GLN A 292 15.78 -15.59 33.12
N HIS A 293 16.79 -15.69 33.98
CA HIS A 293 17.95 -14.81 34.08
C HIS A 293 18.65 -14.61 32.72
N LEU A 294 18.91 -13.35 32.35
CA LEU A 294 20.09 -13.03 31.55
C LEU A 294 20.94 -12.01 32.32
N ALA A 295 22.07 -12.51 32.80
CA ALA A 295 23.14 -11.77 33.42
C ALA A 295 23.82 -10.82 32.40
N SER A 296 24.16 -9.64 32.90
CA SER A 296 25.18 -8.69 32.45
C SER A 296 25.93 -8.96 31.14
N VAL A 297 25.90 -7.98 30.23
CA VAL A 297 27.04 -7.69 29.35
C VAL A 297 27.48 -6.24 29.59
N ASP A 298 28.74 -6.14 30.00
CA ASP A 298 29.47 -4.96 30.46
C ASP A 298 29.80 -4.02 29.30
N ASN A 299 29.43 -2.74 29.43
CA ASN A 299 29.75 -1.70 28.46
C ASN A 299 31.03 -0.99 28.90
N ARG A 300 32.17 -1.48 28.43
CA ARG A 300 33.45 -0.74 28.45
C ARG A 300 34.11 -0.78 27.08
N GLN A 301 34.62 0.40 26.69
CA GLN A 301 35.37 0.74 25.48
C GLN A 301 34.44 1.00 24.29
N ILE A 302 34.34 2.22 23.76
CA ILE A 302 35.43 2.95 23.09
C ILE A 302 35.35 4.47 23.38
N ARG A 303 36.41 5.01 23.98
CA ARG A 303 36.90 6.38 23.75
C ARG A 303 38.29 6.22 23.15
N ARG A 304 38.47 6.71 21.92
CA ARG A 304 39.65 7.43 21.42
C ARG A 304 39.34 7.96 20.02
#